data_AF-A0A6J8AJI7-F1
#
_entry.id   AF-A0A6J8AJI7-F1
#
_cell.length_a   1.000
_cell.length_b   1.000
_cell.length_c   1.000
_cell.angle_alpha   90.00
_cell.angle_beta   90.00
_cell.angle_gamma   90.00
#
_symmetry.space_group_name_H-M   'P 1'
#
loop_
_entity.id
_entity.type
_entity.pdbx_description
1 polymer ?
#
loop_
_entity_poly.entity_id
_entity_poly.type
_entity_poly.pdbx_seq_one_letter_code
_entity_poly.pdbx_strand_id
1 'polypeptide(L)'
;MGYLQVFTNAIVVALMAMYVYENQRRNGDVSARLDRIEKELDLEIFSETDIRKLVEIEDQQIAVTRKIAEIENQQPKNSDKGVTYIRWGKTQCDGHSTETIYSGQVGGGHYSHSGASVNYICLPNNPHVAQPLKLHDNYAYLYGAEYQIFDFNQPQGIRSAIGDHDVACAACLAKGKISSIIIPGKILNHR
;
A
#
# COMPACT_ATOMS: atom_id res chain seq x y z
N MET A 1 105.49 32.11 -0.97
CA MET A 1 104.35 31.71 -0.12
C MET A 1 102.96 31.99 -0.73
N GLY A 2 102.79 32.89 -1.71
CA GLY A 2 101.46 33.18 -2.28
C GLY A 2 100.85 32.12 -3.22
N TYR A 3 101.66 31.36 -3.95
CA TYR A 3 101.17 30.36 -4.93
C TYR A 3 100.39 29.20 -4.29
N LEU A 4 100.86 28.69 -3.14
CA LEU A 4 100.22 27.56 -2.46
C LEU A 4 98.81 27.92 -1.95
N GLN A 5 98.60 29.17 -1.53
CA GLN A 5 97.33 29.67 -1.03
C GLN A 5 96.29 29.93 -2.14
N VAL A 6 96.75 30.29 -3.34
CA VAL A 6 95.89 30.40 -4.53
C VAL A 6 95.45 29.02 -5.00
N PHE A 7 96.34 28.03 -4.99
CA PHE A 7 96.01 26.65 -5.35
C PHE A 7 95.03 26.00 -4.37
N THR A 8 95.21 26.18 -3.05
CA THR A 8 94.25 25.65 -2.07
C THR A 8 92.87 26.30 -2.18
N ASN A 9 92.81 27.63 -2.38
CA ASN A 9 91.54 28.32 -2.59
C ASN A 9 90.83 27.85 -3.87
N ALA A 10 91.55 27.65 -4.97
CA ALA A 10 90.99 27.15 -6.22
C ALA A 10 90.41 25.74 -6.08
N ILE A 11 91.10 24.85 -5.34
CA ILE A 11 90.62 23.49 -5.06
C ILE A 11 89.34 23.53 -4.19
N VAL A 12 89.31 24.37 -3.15
CA VAL A 12 88.12 24.51 -2.29
C VAL A 12 86.92 25.02 -3.09
N VAL A 13 87.10 26.01 -3.96
CA VAL A 13 86.02 26.50 -4.84
C VAL A 13 85.52 25.42 -5.79
N ALA A 14 86.43 24.63 -6.40
CA ALA A 14 86.05 23.54 -7.29
C ALA A 14 85.27 22.43 -6.57
N LEU A 15 85.67 22.06 -5.35
CA LEU A 15 84.96 21.07 -4.53
C LEU A 15 83.59 21.58 -4.09
N MET A 16 83.47 22.85 -3.70
CA MET A 16 82.17 23.45 -3.37
C MET A 16 81.24 23.51 -4.58
N ALA A 17 81.76 23.83 -5.78
CA ALA A 17 80.98 23.83 -7.01
C ALA A 17 80.50 22.42 -7.39
N MET A 18 81.36 21.40 -7.28
CA MET A 18 80.97 20.00 -7.49
C MET A 18 79.92 19.55 -6.47
N TYR A 19 80.10 19.90 -5.19
CA TYR A 19 79.14 19.59 -4.14
C TYR A 19 77.76 20.20 -4.41
N VAL A 20 77.73 21.49 -4.80
CA VAL A 20 76.48 22.18 -5.17
C VAL A 20 75.83 21.53 -6.39
N TYR A 21 76.61 21.17 -7.41
CA TYR A 21 76.10 20.50 -8.61
C TYR A 21 75.47 19.13 -8.30
N GLU A 22 76.15 18.29 -7.51
CA GLU A 22 75.61 16.99 -7.11
C GLU A 22 74.38 17.13 -6.21
N ASN A 23 74.33 18.16 -5.35
CA ASN A 23 73.17 18.42 -4.52
C ASN A 23 71.97 18.87 -5.35
N GLN A 24 72.17 19.75 -6.34
CA GLN A 24 71.13 20.14 -7.28
C GLN A 24 70.63 18.96 -8.12
N ARG A 25 71.53 18.09 -8.59
CA ARG A 25 71.17 16.89 -9.35
C ARG A 25 70.35 15.89 -8.52
N ARG A 26 70.75 15.63 -7.28
CA ARG A 26 69.98 14.79 -6.35
C ARG A 26 68.60 15.35 -6.07
N ASN A 27 68.48 16.66 -5.85
CA ASN A 27 67.19 17.30 -5.65
C ASN A 27 66.29 17.21 -6.89
N GLY A 28 66.85 17.33 -8.09
CA GLY A 28 66.12 17.15 -9.34
C GLY A 28 65.60 15.72 -9.53
N ASP A 29 66.40 14.71 -9.21
CA ASP A 29 65.98 13.30 -9.25
C ASP A 29 64.89 12.98 -8.21
N VAL A 30 65.02 13.52 -7.00
CA VAL A 30 63.99 13.42 -5.95
C VAL A 30 62.68 14.08 -6.42
N SER A 31 62.74 15.26 -7.03
CA SER A 31 61.57 15.93 -7.59
C SER A 31 60.92 15.10 -8.70
N ALA A 32 61.70 14.56 -9.63
CA ALA A 32 61.18 13.74 -10.72
C ALA A 32 60.59 12.40 -10.24
N ARG A 33 61.05 11.88 -9.10
CA ARG A 33 60.47 10.71 -8.43
C ARG A 33 59.19 11.09 -7.68
N LEU A 34 59.14 12.24 -7.04
CA LEU A 34 57.94 12.79 -6.42
C LEU A 34 56.84 13.02 -7.46
N ASP A 35 57.14 13.62 -8.60
CA ASP A 35 56.15 13.81 -9.70
C ASP A 35 55.62 12.47 -10.24
N ARG A 36 56.46 11.44 -10.24
CA ARG A 36 56.08 10.09 -10.69
C ARG A 36 55.19 9.39 -9.68
N ILE A 37 55.53 9.52 -8.40
CA ILE A 37 54.72 9.03 -7.28
C ILE A 37 53.39 9.78 -7.24
N GLU A 38 53.37 11.10 -7.49
CA GLU A 38 52.15 11.90 -7.56
C GLU A 38 51.22 11.42 -8.69
N LYS A 39 51.77 11.09 -9.86
CA LYS A 39 51.01 10.48 -10.97
C LYS A 39 50.59 9.03 -10.72
N GLU A 40 51.33 8.26 -9.92
CA GLU A 40 50.94 6.90 -9.53
C GLU A 40 49.92 6.89 -8.38
N LEU A 41 49.87 7.95 -7.56
CA LEU A 41 48.93 8.13 -6.46
C LEU A 41 47.57 8.71 -6.92
N ASP A 42 47.39 9.00 -8.22
CA ASP A 42 46.09 9.23 -8.87
C ASP A 42 45.22 7.96 -8.93
N LEU A 43 45.31 7.11 -7.91
CA LEU A 43 44.34 6.06 -7.62
C LEU A 43 43.09 6.73 -7.02
N GLU A 44 42.17 7.14 -7.90
CA GLU A 44 40.73 7.29 -7.67
C GLU A 44 40.29 7.83 -6.29
N ILE A 45 40.79 9.00 -5.89
CA ILE A 45 40.04 9.81 -4.91
C ILE A 45 38.77 10.26 -5.65
N PHE A 46 37.60 9.73 -5.25
CA PHE A 46 36.30 10.09 -5.83
C PHE A 46 36.24 11.61 -6.06
N SER A 47 35.99 12.01 -7.30
CA SER A 47 36.03 13.43 -7.66
C SER A 47 34.97 14.20 -6.87
N GLU A 48 35.13 15.52 -6.72
CA GLU A 48 34.11 16.35 -6.08
C GLU A 48 32.73 16.19 -6.76
N THR A 49 32.71 15.86 -8.05
CA THR A 49 31.47 15.57 -8.78
C THR A 49 30.87 14.22 -8.43
N ASP A 50 31.68 13.21 -8.13
CA ASP A 50 31.20 11.91 -7.67
C ASP A 50 30.62 12.00 -6.26
N ILE A 51 31.26 12.78 -5.38
CA ILE A 51 30.73 13.06 -4.03
C ILE A 51 29.38 13.79 -4.12
N ARG A 52 29.24 14.78 -5.00
CA ARG A 52 27.97 15.50 -5.21
C ARG A 52 26.86 14.58 -5.68
N LYS A 53 27.15 13.66 -6.60
CA LYS A 53 26.18 12.65 -7.06
C LYS A 53 25.78 11.71 -5.92
N LEU A 54 26.71 11.32 -5.06
CA LEU A 54 26.41 10.46 -3.91
C LEU A 54 25.49 11.14 -2.89
N VAL A 55 25.73 12.42 -2.59
CA VAL A 55 24.84 13.21 -1.70
C VAL A 55 23.44 13.35 -2.30
N GLU A 56 23.35 13.58 -3.62
CA GLU A 56 22.06 13.68 -4.31
C GLU A 56 21.27 12.36 -4.26
N ILE A 57 21.97 11.21 -4.40
CA ILE A 57 21.37 9.89 -4.24
C ILE A 57 20.87 9.68 -2.80
N GLU A 58 21.62 10.12 -1.80
CA GLU A 58 21.23 9.99 -0.39
C GLU A 58 19.99 10.83 -0.06
N ASP A 59 19.93 12.07 -0.55
CA ASP A 59 18.77 12.95 -0.41
C ASP A 59 17.53 12.36 -1.10
N GLN A 60 17.69 11.78 -2.28
CA GLN A 60 16.63 11.05 -2.98
C GLN A 60 16.15 9.86 -2.14
N GLN A 61 17.05 9.11 -1.53
CA GLN A 61 16.72 7.97 -0.67
C GLN A 61 15.93 8.39 0.57
N ILE A 62 16.30 9.51 1.20
CA ILE A 62 15.58 10.10 2.34
C ILE A 62 14.18 10.53 1.91
N ALA A 63 14.04 11.18 0.75
CA ALA A 63 12.75 11.60 0.22
C ALA A 63 11.82 10.41 -0.11
N VAL A 64 12.38 9.34 -0.69
CA VAL A 64 11.64 8.09 -0.95
C VAL A 64 11.17 7.47 0.36
N THR A 65 12.03 7.41 1.38
CA THR A 65 11.69 6.83 2.68
C THR A 65 10.56 7.61 3.37
N ARG A 66 10.55 8.94 3.31
CA ARG A 66 9.44 9.76 3.83
C ARG A 66 8.14 9.49 3.10
N LYS A 67 8.16 9.41 1.76
CA LYS A 67 6.97 9.07 0.97
C LYS A 67 6.44 7.68 1.29
N ILE A 68 7.32 6.71 1.53
CA ILE A 68 6.91 5.37 1.97
C ILE A 68 6.20 5.43 3.32
N ALA A 69 6.75 6.16 4.30
CA ALA A 69 6.12 6.33 5.62
C ALA A 69 4.75 7.04 5.53
N GLU A 70 4.60 8.01 4.62
CA GLU A 70 3.32 8.67 4.33
C GLU A 70 2.30 7.68 3.72
N ILE A 71 2.73 6.86 2.76
CA ILE A 71 1.89 5.82 2.13
C ILE A 71 1.46 4.77 3.17
N GLU A 72 2.36 4.33 4.05
CA GLU A 72 2.05 3.38 5.12
C GLU A 72 1.05 3.96 6.14
N ASN A 73 1.09 5.26 6.40
CA ASN A 73 0.13 5.93 7.28
C ASN A 73 -1.24 6.18 6.60
N GLN A 74 -1.29 6.14 5.26
CA GLN A 74 -2.52 6.19 4.47
C GLN A 74 -3.13 4.81 4.22
N GLN A 75 -2.35 3.74 4.36
CA GLN A 75 -2.90 2.40 4.39
C GLN A 75 -3.79 2.27 5.63
N PRO A 76 -5.05 1.83 5.49
CA PRO A 76 -5.89 1.57 6.64
C PRO A 76 -5.16 0.55 7.52
N LYS A 77 -4.70 0.99 8.71
CA LYS A 77 -4.16 0.11 9.75
C LYS A 77 -5.11 -1.08 9.84
N ASN A 78 -4.57 -2.28 9.69
CA ASN A 78 -5.27 -3.57 9.68
C ASN A 78 -6.14 -3.81 10.94
N SER A 79 -7.24 -3.08 11.12
CA SER A 79 -8.25 -3.28 12.17
C SER A 79 -9.58 -3.83 11.65
N ASP A 80 -9.80 -3.81 10.34
CA ASP A 80 -11.13 -4.06 9.77
C ASP A 80 -11.25 -5.40 9.02
N LYS A 81 -10.60 -6.45 9.56
CA LYS A 81 -10.99 -7.82 9.18
C LYS A 81 -12.35 -8.11 9.83
N GLY A 82 -13.38 -8.16 9.01
CA GLY A 82 -14.74 -8.49 9.42
C GLY A 82 -15.42 -9.35 8.38
N VAL A 83 -16.55 -9.94 8.76
CA VAL A 83 -17.36 -10.73 7.84
C VAL A 83 -18.70 -10.08 7.61
N THR A 84 -19.14 -10.05 6.35
CA THR A 84 -20.44 -9.50 5.99
C THR A 84 -21.49 -10.59 5.91
N TYR A 85 -22.70 -10.28 6.35
CA TYR A 85 -23.85 -11.16 6.20
C TYR A 85 -25.14 -10.34 6.04
N ILE A 86 -26.19 -10.98 5.52
CA ILE A 86 -27.51 -10.39 5.44
C ILE A 86 -28.37 -10.87 6.60
N ARG A 87 -28.99 -9.92 7.29
CA ARG A 87 -30.02 -10.17 8.30
C ARG A 87 -31.40 -10.00 7.67
N TRP A 88 -32.04 -11.10 7.32
CA TRP A 88 -33.37 -11.12 6.72
C TRP A 88 -34.46 -10.79 7.75
N GLY A 89 -35.52 -10.09 7.34
CA GLY A 89 -36.66 -9.69 8.18
C GLY A 89 -36.35 -8.58 9.19
N LYS A 90 -35.22 -7.87 9.05
CA LYS A 90 -34.77 -6.83 9.98
C LYS A 90 -34.16 -5.66 9.22
N THR A 91 -34.36 -4.45 9.72
CA THR A 91 -33.82 -3.21 9.13
C THR A 91 -32.47 -2.79 9.72
N GLN A 92 -31.95 -3.52 10.70
CA GLN A 92 -30.73 -3.17 11.44
C GLN A 92 -30.05 -4.42 12.00
N CYS A 93 -28.74 -4.34 12.17
CA CYS A 93 -27.87 -5.38 12.72
C CYS A 93 -27.85 -5.37 14.26
N ASP A 94 -27.24 -6.39 14.88
CA ASP A 94 -27.15 -6.47 16.34
C ASP A 94 -25.98 -5.59 16.82
N GLY A 95 -26.31 -4.39 17.31
CA GLY A 95 -25.38 -3.27 17.54
C GLY A 95 -24.25 -3.48 18.55
N HIS A 96 -24.08 -4.67 19.13
CA HIS A 96 -23.01 -4.98 20.09
C HIS A 96 -21.68 -5.35 19.42
N SER A 97 -21.72 -6.03 18.27
CA SER A 97 -20.51 -6.49 17.57
C SER A 97 -20.63 -6.44 16.04
N THR A 98 -21.75 -5.89 15.56
CA THR A 98 -22.06 -5.80 14.15
C THR A 98 -22.58 -4.41 13.83
N GLU A 99 -22.14 -3.88 12.69
CA GLU A 99 -22.53 -2.57 12.18
C GLU A 99 -23.48 -2.74 10.99
N THR A 100 -24.53 -1.91 10.93
CA THR A 100 -25.42 -1.88 9.77
C THR A 100 -24.77 -1.06 8.67
N ILE A 101 -24.47 -1.71 7.54
CA ILE A 101 -23.94 -1.05 6.34
C ILE A 101 -25.08 -0.33 5.62
N TYR A 102 -26.17 -1.06 5.36
CA TYR A 102 -27.40 -0.49 4.79
C TYR A 102 -28.62 -1.34 5.16
N SER A 103 -29.78 -0.70 5.10
CA SER A 103 -31.08 -1.35 5.20
C SER A 103 -31.81 -1.34 3.86
N GLY A 104 -32.69 -2.31 3.66
CA GLY A 104 -33.25 -2.59 2.37
C GLY A 104 -34.50 -3.46 2.42
N GLN A 105 -34.95 -3.82 1.23
CA GLN A 105 -36.01 -4.79 0.99
C GLN A 105 -35.45 -6.02 0.27
N VAL A 106 -36.02 -7.18 0.57
CA VAL A 106 -35.63 -8.42 -0.09
C VAL A 106 -36.20 -8.43 -1.49
N GLY A 107 -35.37 -8.78 -2.46
CA GLY A 107 -35.80 -9.01 -3.83
C GLY A 107 -35.33 -10.36 -4.37
N GLY A 108 -35.96 -10.83 -5.43
CA GLY A 108 -35.65 -12.09 -6.09
C GLY A 108 -36.39 -12.25 -7.42
N GLY A 109 -36.28 -13.43 -8.03
CA GLY A 109 -37.11 -13.78 -9.18
C GLY A 109 -38.56 -14.05 -8.77
N HIS A 110 -39.50 -13.79 -9.69
CA HIS A 110 -40.87 -14.27 -9.51
C HIS A 110 -40.90 -15.79 -9.61
N TYR A 111 -41.67 -16.45 -8.74
CA TYR A 111 -41.67 -17.91 -8.62
C TYR A 111 -42.04 -18.66 -9.92
N SER A 112 -42.77 -18.02 -10.84
CA SER A 112 -43.14 -18.59 -12.14
C SER A 112 -42.19 -18.23 -13.29
N HIS A 113 -41.19 -17.37 -13.06
CA HIS A 113 -40.27 -16.91 -14.10
C HIS A 113 -38.99 -17.73 -14.10
N SER A 114 -38.60 -18.23 -15.27
CA SER A 114 -37.30 -18.86 -15.48
C SER A 114 -36.24 -17.82 -15.90
N GLY A 115 -34.97 -18.07 -15.57
CA GLY A 115 -33.85 -17.20 -15.96
C GLY A 115 -33.63 -15.95 -15.09
N ALA A 116 -34.44 -15.72 -14.05
CA ALA A 116 -34.19 -14.69 -13.03
C ALA A 116 -33.26 -15.21 -11.91
N SER A 117 -32.92 -14.36 -10.93
CA SER A 117 -32.06 -14.74 -9.80
C SER A 117 -32.64 -15.92 -9.02
N VAL A 118 -31.83 -16.97 -8.86
CA VAL A 118 -32.17 -18.16 -8.05
C VAL A 118 -32.15 -17.89 -6.54
N ASN A 119 -31.54 -16.78 -6.11
CA ASN A 119 -31.38 -16.41 -4.71
C ASN A 119 -32.03 -15.06 -4.40
N TYR A 120 -32.51 -14.92 -3.16
CA TYR A 120 -32.89 -13.64 -2.60
C TYR A 120 -31.68 -12.73 -2.40
N ILE A 121 -31.87 -11.44 -2.67
CA ILE A 121 -30.87 -10.38 -2.50
C ILE A 121 -31.45 -9.26 -1.65
N CYS A 122 -30.59 -8.52 -0.94
CA CYS A 122 -31.00 -7.36 -0.15
C CYS A 122 -30.80 -6.08 -0.95
N LEU A 123 -31.89 -5.48 -1.41
CA LEU A 123 -31.89 -4.27 -2.23
C LEU A 123 -31.93 -3.03 -1.34
N PRO A 124 -31.03 -2.05 -1.51
CA PRO A 124 -31.05 -0.83 -0.72
C PRO A 124 -32.32 -0.02 -0.98
N ASN A 125 -32.88 0.59 0.06
CA ASN A 125 -34.09 1.42 -0.04
C ASN A 125 -33.93 2.63 -0.97
N ASN A 126 -32.70 3.11 -1.15
CA ASN A 126 -32.36 4.21 -2.04
C ASN A 126 -31.28 3.77 -3.04
N PRO A 127 -31.67 3.16 -4.17
CA PRO A 127 -30.70 2.70 -5.16
C PRO A 127 -30.07 3.90 -5.90
N HIS A 128 -28.75 3.89 -6.01
CA HIS A 128 -28.06 4.81 -6.92
C HIS A 128 -28.22 4.30 -8.36
N VAL A 129 -28.91 5.08 -9.20
CA VAL A 129 -29.06 4.74 -10.62
C VAL A 129 -27.85 5.28 -11.39
N ALA A 130 -26.98 4.39 -11.85
CA ALA A 130 -25.85 4.76 -12.69
C ALA A 130 -26.30 4.95 -14.13
N GLN A 131 -26.54 6.20 -14.54
CA GLN A 131 -26.92 6.62 -15.90
C GLN A 131 -28.26 6.00 -16.39
N PRO A 132 -28.93 6.57 -17.41
CA PRO A 132 -30.13 5.93 -17.96
C PRO A 132 -29.73 4.60 -18.60
N LEU A 133 -30.02 3.50 -17.91
CA LEU A 133 -29.95 2.17 -18.48
C LEU A 133 -30.87 2.14 -19.71
N LYS A 134 -30.29 1.90 -20.89
CA LYS A 134 -31.09 1.43 -22.04
C LYS A 134 -31.64 0.06 -21.64
N LEU A 135 -32.84 0.04 -21.06
CA LEU A 135 -33.53 -1.19 -20.71
C LEU A 135 -33.75 -1.97 -22.01
N HIS A 136 -32.97 -3.03 -22.21
CA HIS A 136 -33.26 -4.02 -23.24
C HIS A 136 -34.45 -4.84 -22.75
N ASP A 137 -35.37 -5.11 -23.66
CA ASP A 137 -36.63 -5.74 -23.35
C ASP A 137 -36.45 -7.22 -22.92
N ASN A 138 -37.10 -7.55 -21.80
CA ASN A 138 -37.81 -8.82 -21.52
C ASN A 138 -37.12 -10.03 -20.86
N TYR A 139 -35.95 -9.94 -20.24
CA TYR A 139 -35.38 -11.11 -19.54
C TYR A 139 -34.75 -10.76 -18.18
N ALA A 140 -34.98 -11.63 -17.17
CA ALA A 140 -34.48 -11.56 -15.79
C ALA A 140 -35.04 -10.41 -14.91
N TYR A 141 -36.36 -10.31 -14.80
CA TYR A 141 -37.02 -9.38 -13.87
C TYR A 141 -36.66 -9.64 -12.40
N LEU A 142 -36.56 -8.54 -11.65
CA LEU A 142 -36.34 -8.52 -10.21
C LEU A 142 -37.61 -8.01 -9.51
N TYR A 143 -38.13 -8.79 -8.57
CA TYR A 143 -39.34 -8.50 -7.80
C TYR A 143 -39.01 -8.38 -6.32
N GLY A 144 -39.82 -7.62 -5.58
CA GLY A 144 -39.81 -7.67 -4.12
C GLY A 144 -40.30 -9.02 -3.60
N ALA A 145 -39.78 -9.45 -2.45
CA ALA A 145 -40.28 -10.62 -1.74
C ALA A 145 -41.26 -10.19 -0.65
N GLU A 146 -42.36 -10.94 -0.51
CA GLU A 146 -43.42 -10.69 0.47
C GLU A 146 -43.62 -11.88 1.41
N TYR A 147 -44.14 -11.61 2.60
CA TYR A 147 -44.59 -12.66 3.52
C TYR A 147 -45.93 -13.23 3.05
N GLN A 148 -45.87 -14.34 2.33
CA GLN A 148 -47.08 -14.99 1.85
C GLN A 148 -47.60 -16.03 2.86
N ILE A 149 -48.80 -15.81 3.42
CA ILE A 149 -49.35 -16.67 4.49
C ILE A 149 -50.76 -17.16 4.13
N PHE A 150 -50.84 -18.42 3.66
CA PHE A 150 -52.08 -19.03 3.18
C PHE A 150 -52.85 -19.87 4.22
N ASP A 151 -52.22 -20.26 5.33
CA ASP A 151 -52.79 -21.28 6.24
C ASP A 151 -53.71 -20.67 7.32
N PHE A 152 -54.87 -21.27 7.58
CA PHE A 152 -55.81 -20.83 8.62
C PHE A 152 -55.40 -21.28 10.03
N ASN A 153 -54.44 -22.19 10.18
CA ASN A 153 -53.91 -22.66 11.47
C ASN A 153 -52.81 -21.75 12.07
N GLN A 154 -52.67 -20.55 11.53
CA GLN A 154 -51.71 -19.56 11.99
C GLN A 154 -52.18 -18.87 13.29
N PRO A 155 -51.26 -18.38 14.15
CA PRO A 155 -51.63 -17.56 15.30
C PRO A 155 -52.54 -16.41 14.90
N GLN A 156 -53.60 -16.18 15.69
CA GLN A 156 -54.60 -15.17 15.37
C GLN A 156 -53.94 -13.79 15.18
N GLY A 157 -54.25 -13.14 14.06
CA GLY A 157 -53.75 -11.80 13.73
C GLY A 157 -52.41 -11.74 12.98
N ILE A 158 -51.68 -12.85 12.82
CA ILE A 158 -50.38 -12.81 12.12
C ILE A 158 -50.51 -12.45 10.64
N ARG A 159 -51.54 -12.97 9.94
CA ARG A 159 -51.86 -12.55 8.57
C ARG A 159 -52.10 -11.05 8.46
N SER A 160 -52.86 -10.48 9.39
CA SER A 160 -53.12 -9.03 9.40
C SER A 160 -51.90 -8.19 9.79
N ALA A 161 -50.95 -8.78 10.54
CA ALA A 161 -49.78 -8.08 11.03
C ALA A 161 -48.63 -8.05 10.03
N ILE A 162 -48.44 -9.13 9.24
CA ILE A 162 -47.29 -9.27 8.35
C ILE A 162 -47.63 -9.88 6.98
N GLY A 163 -48.84 -10.41 6.75
CA GLY A 163 -49.20 -11.04 5.48
C GLY A 163 -49.20 -10.04 4.33
N ASP A 164 -48.62 -10.43 3.19
CA ASP A 164 -48.48 -9.61 1.99
C ASP A 164 -47.63 -8.33 2.21
N HIS A 165 -46.90 -8.23 3.32
CA HIS A 165 -45.92 -7.16 3.54
C HIS A 165 -44.55 -7.51 2.95
N ASP A 166 -43.85 -6.50 2.43
CA ASP A 166 -42.47 -6.62 1.97
C ASP A 166 -41.55 -7.12 3.09
N VAL A 167 -40.63 -8.01 2.72
CA VAL A 167 -39.62 -8.51 3.65
C VAL A 167 -38.47 -7.50 3.73
N ALA A 168 -38.22 -6.94 4.92
CA ALA A 168 -37.07 -6.08 5.15
C ALA A 168 -35.75 -6.87 5.21
N CYS A 169 -34.62 -6.22 4.99
CA CYS A 169 -33.29 -6.79 5.20
C CYS A 169 -32.26 -5.74 5.61
N ALA A 170 -31.17 -6.20 6.22
CA ALA A 170 -30.03 -5.37 6.57
C ALA A 170 -28.72 -6.07 6.22
N ALA A 171 -27.81 -5.38 5.57
CA ALA A 171 -26.44 -5.84 5.37
C ALA A 171 -25.59 -5.46 6.58
N CYS A 172 -24.92 -6.45 7.16
CA CYS A 172 -24.22 -6.33 8.43
C CYS A 172 -22.72 -6.60 8.27
N LEU A 173 -21.89 -5.81 8.95
CA LEU A 173 -20.45 -6.05 9.10
C LEU A 173 -20.15 -6.48 10.54
N ALA A 174 -19.68 -7.71 10.73
CA ALA A 174 -19.17 -8.18 12.01
C ALA A 174 -17.67 -7.94 12.12
N LYS A 175 -17.26 -6.87 12.84
CA LYS A 175 -15.84 -6.50 13.01
C LYS A 175 -15.11 -7.52 13.89
N GLY A 176 -13.87 -7.86 13.55
CA GLY A 176 -13.04 -8.81 14.30
C GLY A 176 -13.48 -10.27 14.20
N LYS A 177 -14.37 -10.61 13.26
CA LYS A 177 -14.82 -11.99 12.96
C LYS A 177 -14.39 -12.39 11.55
N ILE A 178 -13.96 -13.65 11.37
CA ILE A 178 -13.37 -14.14 10.11
C ILE A 178 -14.09 -15.35 9.48
N SER A 179 -15.24 -15.77 10.02
CA SER A 179 -16.06 -16.85 9.45
C SER A 179 -17.53 -16.46 9.41
N SER A 180 -18.18 -16.70 8.27
CA SER A 180 -19.63 -16.61 8.11
C SER A 180 -20.13 -17.95 7.59
N ILE A 181 -21.17 -18.47 8.25
CA ILE A 181 -21.89 -19.66 7.83
C ILE A 181 -23.39 -19.35 7.88
N ILE A 182 -24.09 -19.61 6.78
CA ILE A 182 -25.55 -19.54 6.72
C ILE A 182 -26.05 -20.98 6.92
N ILE A 183 -26.77 -21.22 8.02
CA ILE A 183 -27.45 -22.50 8.27
C ILE A 183 -28.96 -22.26 8.18
N PRO A 184 -29.62 -22.52 7.03
CA PRO A 184 -31.06 -22.37 6.91
C PRO A 184 -31.79 -23.48 7.70
N GLY A 185 -32.90 -23.13 8.36
CA GLY A 185 -33.87 -24.09 8.91
C GLY A 185 -33.40 -24.91 10.12
N LYS A 186 -33.15 -24.28 11.28
CA LYS A 186 -33.10 -25.01 12.56
C LYS A 186 -34.45 -24.98 13.26
N ILE A 187 -35.07 -26.15 13.42
CA ILE A 187 -36.16 -26.36 14.37
C ILE A 187 -35.52 -26.42 15.76
N LEU A 188 -35.68 -25.37 16.57
CA LEU A 188 -35.40 -25.46 18.00
C LEU A 188 -36.60 -26.14 18.66
N ASN A 189 -36.51 -27.45 18.86
CA ASN A 189 -37.42 -28.15 19.74
C ASN A 189 -37.17 -27.66 21.17
N HIS A 190 -38.04 -26.78 21.67
CA HIS A 190 -38.19 -26.55 23.09
C HIS A 190 -38.93 -27.77 23.68
N ARG A 191 -38.17 -28.62 24.38
CA ARG A 191 -38.72 -29.66 25.26
C ARG A 191 -39.04 -29.03 26.61
#